data_AF-A0A4W6BR61-F1
#
_entry.id   AF-A0A4W6BR61-F1
#
_cell.length_a   1.000
_cell.length_b   1.000
_cell.length_c   1.000
_cell.angle_alpha   90.00
_cell.angle_beta   90.00
_cell.angle_gamma   90.00
#
_symmetry.space_group_name_H-M   'P 1'
#
loop_
_entity.id
_entity.type
_entity.pdbx_description
1 polymer ?
#
loop_
_entity_poly.entity_id
_entity_poly.type
_entity_poly.pdbx_seq_one_letter_code
_entity_poly.pdbx_strand_id
1 'polypeptide(L)'
;MKLQAVLCILLQLIFELSSCTYLRVTPGSTLELPCLSFQSDFTAATITWQFNGKDISEHPYGSVTVKKDGLYLSISPVTAANEGNYVCVMKDDQVEMIRMYNITVDGEIHTSLHHFDLGLTLKLVCVFQVVANALWFRETDDGGRVMLNLQDEENNKLELLYPLDHDQTLILRDTAMDDAGIYTCESTDGKKLSTIYIIVEVPPTETPHTCEGFTTPWEPCQDQNSRTGEPMLQESMAEFSMKLYSYLRQSDPSGNLLFSPISISGALSHLLLGARDNTRKAIERAVCVPHEFHCVHFQMKRLRERMASSLQMASQIFYNPQMNLSESFTNQSIQFYDVEPTRLLENSEENTRMINSWVANKTKNKITQLVDSVSPSTQLILLNAVSFSGQWKVKFDEKQKKGHFTKLNGDMVKVPILFHHNYMAAMMFVVELKAQVARFALSGDSSLYILLPRSSKAADLQHVEEKMTDTAVRQMIEQMKTTPPQQIEVTLPQIKLDVQPDMNILIKKLGLSSLFENPNLCGLYSEDKLVLDDARHRAFFALTKQGVEAGANVPLFIGRVTDP
;
A
#
# COMPACT_ATOMS: atom_id res chain seq x y z
N MET A 1 20.72 -22.71 -47.19
CA MET A 1 20.80 -21.25 -47.45
C MET A 1 19.40 -20.82 -47.83
N LYS A 2 18.61 -20.31 -46.87
CA LYS A 2 18.43 -18.86 -46.61
C LYS A 2 17.81 -18.20 -47.86
N LEU A 3 16.50 -17.92 -47.93
CA LEU A 3 15.89 -16.71 -47.38
C LEU A 3 14.34 -16.78 -47.40
N GLN A 4 13.72 -17.82 -46.82
CA GLN A 4 12.25 -17.93 -46.68
C GLN A 4 11.75 -17.95 -45.23
N ALA A 5 12.66 -17.80 -44.28
CA ALA A 5 12.34 -17.38 -42.92
C ALA A 5 12.44 -15.85 -42.89
N VAL A 6 11.33 -15.16 -42.61
CA VAL A 6 11.21 -13.92 -41.80
C VAL A 6 9.89 -13.19 -42.06
N LEU A 7 9.21 -13.35 -43.22
CA LEU A 7 8.08 -12.46 -43.55
C LEU A 7 6.67 -12.97 -43.20
N CYS A 8 6.46 -14.27 -42.99
CA CYS A 8 5.10 -14.81 -42.70
C CYS A 8 4.83 -15.15 -41.24
N ILE A 9 5.74 -14.83 -40.31
CA ILE A 9 5.52 -14.94 -38.85
C ILE A 9 5.01 -13.60 -38.25
N LEU A 10 4.93 -12.54 -39.06
CA LEU A 10 4.59 -11.19 -38.61
C LEU A 10 3.10 -10.81 -38.68
N LEU A 11 2.20 -11.77 -38.90
CA LEU A 11 0.76 -11.50 -39.07
C LEU A 11 -0.19 -12.30 -38.16
N GLN A 12 0.32 -13.00 -37.14
CA GLN A 12 -0.53 -13.58 -36.08
C GLN A 12 0.01 -13.37 -34.64
N LEU A 13 1.05 -12.56 -34.46
CA LEU A 13 1.35 -11.94 -33.18
C LEU A 13 0.67 -10.56 -33.14
N ILE A 14 -0.66 -10.56 -33.03
CA ILE A 14 -1.35 -9.44 -32.40
C ILE A 14 -0.97 -9.55 -30.92
N PHE A 15 0.09 -8.82 -30.61
CA PHE A 15 0.61 -8.59 -29.28
C PHE A 15 -0.52 -8.08 -28.36
N GLU A 16 -0.94 -8.92 -27.42
CA GLU A 16 -1.57 -8.50 -26.15
C GLU A 16 -0.53 -7.79 -25.27
N LEU A 17 -0.08 -6.62 -25.71
CA LEU A 17 0.59 -5.62 -24.87
C LEU A 17 -0.17 -4.30 -25.03
N SER A 18 -1.41 -4.27 -24.55
CA SER A 18 -2.12 -3.01 -24.29
C SER A 18 -2.60 -3.06 -22.84
N SER A 19 -1.95 -2.28 -21.99
CA SER A 19 -2.36 -2.07 -20.60
C SER A 19 -3.72 -1.38 -20.59
N CYS A 20 -4.80 -2.15 -20.47
CA CYS A 20 -6.13 -1.60 -20.23
C CYS A 20 -6.13 -0.89 -18.87
N THR A 21 -6.20 0.44 -18.89
CA THR A 21 -6.34 1.25 -17.68
C THR A 21 -7.83 1.54 -17.47
N TYR A 22 -8.40 1.02 -16.37
CA TYR A 22 -9.79 1.28 -15.98
C TYR A 22 -9.84 2.51 -15.06
N LEU A 23 -10.61 3.53 -15.45
CA LEU A 23 -10.69 4.81 -14.73
C LEU A 23 -12.14 5.09 -14.31
N ARG A 24 -12.36 5.34 -13.02
CA ARG A 24 -13.61 5.91 -12.48
C ARG A 24 -13.45 7.39 -12.25
N VAL A 25 -14.38 8.18 -12.76
CA VAL A 25 -14.23 9.64 -12.84
C VAL A 25 -15.53 10.34 -12.47
N THR A 26 -15.45 11.31 -11.56
CA THR A 26 -16.62 12.04 -11.07
C THR A 26 -17.12 13.08 -12.10
N PRO A 27 -18.45 13.24 -12.28
CA PRO A 27 -19.03 14.27 -13.13
C PRO A 27 -18.59 15.68 -12.72
N GLY A 28 -18.34 16.55 -13.70
CA GLY A 28 -17.89 17.93 -13.48
C GLY A 28 -16.37 18.09 -13.30
N SER A 29 -15.62 17.00 -13.16
CA SER A 29 -14.15 17.04 -13.06
C SER A 29 -13.48 17.29 -14.41
N THR A 30 -12.17 17.53 -14.40
CA THR A 30 -11.31 17.55 -15.60
C THR A 30 -10.45 16.30 -15.61
N LEU A 31 -10.51 15.52 -16.68
CA LEU A 31 -9.71 14.31 -16.89
C LEU A 31 -8.72 14.53 -18.02
N GLU A 32 -7.44 14.24 -17.79
CA GLU A 32 -6.40 14.26 -18.82
C GLU A 32 -5.80 12.87 -19.01
N LEU A 33 -5.92 12.34 -20.23
CA LEU A 33 -5.42 11.03 -20.63
C LEU A 33 -4.15 11.20 -21.48
N PRO A 34 -2.99 10.69 -21.04
CA PRO A 34 -1.76 10.75 -21.83
C PRO A 34 -1.71 9.62 -22.87
N CYS A 35 -1.25 9.90 -24.09
CA CYS A 35 -0.96 8.83 -25.05
C CYS A 35 0.36 8.08 -24.74
N LEU A 36 1.31 8.74 -24.05
CA LEU A 36 2.63 8.22 -23.69
C LEU A 36 2.89 8.28 -22.18
N SER A 37 3.61 7.30 -21.64
CA SER A 37 4.36 7.48 -20.39
C SER A 37 5.73 8.08 -20.73
N PHE A 38 6.15 9.10 -19.98
CA PHE A 38 7.30 9.97 -20.28
C PHE A 38 8.59 9.22 -20.73
N GLN A 39 9.25 9.80 -21.74
CA GLN A 39 10.51 9.46 -22.44
C GLN A 39 10.43 8.51 -23.65
N SER A 40 10.45 9.09 -24.86
CA SER A 40 11.13 8.55 -26.05
C SER A 40 11.17 9.59 -27.19
N ASP A 41 12.25 9.55 -27.98
CA ASP A 41 12.58 10.48 -29.08
C ASP A 41 11.69 10.28 -30.34
N PHE A 42 10.38 10.20 -30.20
CA PHE A 42 9.45 10.08 -31.33
C PHE A 42 9.05 11.46 -31.84
N THR A 43 9.93 12.12 -32.60
CA THR A 43 9.66 13.45 -33.16
C THR A 43 8.83 13.45 -34.45
N ALA A 44 8.50 12.27 -35.02
CA ALA A 44 7.80 12.13 -36.31
C ALA A 44 6.56 11.21 -36.28
N ALA A 45 6.15 10.70 -35.12
CA ALA A 45 5.02 9.78 -35.03
C ALA A 45 3.67 10.49 -35.21
N THR A 46 2.76 9.90 -35.99
CA THR A 46 1.38 10.38 -36.12
C THR A 46 0.55 9.82 -34.97
N ILE A 47 -0.16 10.67 -34.24
CA ILE A 47 -1.00 10.29 -33.10
C ILE A 47 -2.47 10.50 -33.44
N THR A 48 -3.28 9.47 -33.30
CA THR A 48 -4.74 9.53 -33.48
C THR A 48 -5.46 9.04 -32.23
N TRP A 49 -6.64 9.62 -31.98
CA TRP A 49 -7.49 9.26 -30.85
C TRP A 49 -8.85 8.78 -31.34
N GLN A 50 -9.32 7.69 -30.75
CA GLN A 50 -10.64 7.13 -31.02
C GLN A 50 -11.45 7.07 -29.73
N PHE A 51 -12.75 7.34 -29.83
CA PHE A 51 -13.73 7.12 -28.78
C PHE A 51 -14.77 6.12 -29.30
N ASN A 52 -14.92 4.99 -28.60
CA ASN A 52 -15.78 3.87 -28.99
C ASN A 52 -15.59 3.45 -30.47
N GLY A 53 -14.33 3.41 -30.92
CA GLY A 53 -13.93 3.03 -32.28
C GLY A 53 -14.13 4.11 -33.36
N LYS A 54 -14.50 5.34 -32.99
CA LYS A 54 -14.65 6.48 -33.93
C LYS A 54 -13.57 7.53 -33.71
N ASP A 55 -12.98 8.04 -34.79
CA ASP A 55 -11.95 9.07 -34.73
C ASP A 55 -12.53 10.39 -34.15
N ILE A 56 -11.85 10.93 -33.15
CA ILE A 56 -12.25 12.15 -32.44
C ILE A 56 -11.96 13.40 -33.28
N SER A 57 -10.99 13.34 -34.20
CA SER A 57 -10.60 14.47 -35.06
C SER A 57 -11.61 14.74 -36.19
N GLU A 58 -12.32 13.72 -36.65
CA GLU A 58 -13.36 13.85 -37.67
C GLU A 58 -14.72 14.26 -37.08
N HIS A 59 -14.96 13.99 -35.78
CA HIS A 59 -16.22 14.24 -35.10
C HIS A 59 -15.96 14.73 -33.65
N PRO A 60 -15.87 16.05 -33.41
CA PRO A 60 -15.64 16.57 -32.06
C PRO A 60 -16.82 16.27 -31.12
N TYR A 61 -16.55 15.55 -30.03
CA TYR A 61 -17.54 15.15 -29.02
C TYR A 61 -17.52 16.11 -27.81
N GLY A 62 -18.46 17.06 -27.77
CA GLY A 62 -18.80 17.82 -26.55
C GLY A 62 -17.58 18.41 -25.80
N SER A 63 -17.33 17.93 -24.58
CA SER A 63 -16.31 18.40 -23.63
C SER A 63 -14.89 17.84 -23.87
N VAL A 64 -14.66 17.09 -24.95
CA VAL A 64 -13.38 16.44 -25.26
C VAL A 64 -12.51 17.32 -26.16
N THR A 65 -11.25 17.52 -25.76
CA THR A 65 -10.26 18.34 -26.48
C THR A 65 -8.91 17.62 -26.58
N VAL A 66 -8.33 17.57 -27.77
CA VAL A 66 -6.97 17.03 -27.99
C VAL A 66 -5.96 18.18 -27.81
N LYS A 67 -4.93 17.96 -26.99
CA LYS A 67 -3.91 18.96 -26.65
C LYS A 67 -2.51 18.48 -27.04
N LYS A 68 -1.61 19.43 -27.30
CA LYS A 68 -0.17 19.21 -27.57
C LYS A 68 0.05 18.17 -28.69
N ASP A 69 -0.45 18.45 -29.88
CA ASP A 69 -0.24 17.63 -31.09
C ASP A 69 -0.63 16.15 -30.94
N GLY A 70 -1.71 15.87 -30.19
CA GLY A 70 -2.21 14.51 -29.98
C GLY A 70 -1.67 13.81 -28.72
N LEU A 71 -0.69 14.40 -28.02
CA LEU A 71 -0.08 13.75 -26.85
C LEU A 71 -1.03 13.56 -25.67
N TYR A 72 -2.04 14.42 -25.53
CA TYR A 72 -3.01 14.37 -24.44
C TYR A 72 -4.43 14.54 -24.95
N LEU A 73 -5.35 13.81 -24.34
CA LEU A 73 -6.79 14.03 -24.50
C LEU A 73 -7.35 14.56 -23.17
N SER A 74 -8.01 15.71 -23.22
CA SER A 74 -8.58 16.41 -22.07
C SER A 74 -10.10 16.44 -22.16
N ILE A 75 -10.78 15.95 -21.13
CA ILE A 75 -12.24 15.96 -21.00
C ILE A 75 -12.62 16.94 -19.89
N SER A 76 -13.31 18.03 -20.20
CA SER A 76 -13.73 19.02 -19.20
C SER A 76 -14.97 19.83 -19.64
N PRO A 77 -16.06 19.85 -18.86
CA PRO A 77 -16.32 18.97 -17.71
C PRO A 77 -16.57 17.52 -18.17
N VAL A 78 -16.20 16.55 -17.33
CA VAL A 78 -16.58 15.14 -17.52
C VAL A 78 -18.09 14.99 -17.28
N THR A 79 -18.79 14.30 -18.18
CA THR A 79 -20.24 14.02 -18.14
C THR A 79 -20.49 12.55 -18.44
N ALA A 80 -21.69 12.02 -18.15
CA ALA A 80 -22.03 10.62 -18.45
C ALA A 80 -21.85 10.25 -19.95
N ALA A 81 -21.97 11.24 -20.86
CA ALA A 81 -21.72 11.02 -22.28
C ALA A 81 -20.24 10.73 -22.64
N ASN A 82 -19.33 10.92 -21.68
CA ASN A 82 -17.90 10.63 -21.83
C ASN A 82 -17.53 9.22 -21.34
N GLU A 83 -18.51 8.40 -20.93
CA GLU A 83 -18.29 6.99 -20.60
C GLU A 83 -18.00 6.16 -21.86
N GLY A 84 -16.99 5.29 -21.77
CA GLY A 84 -16.65 4.37 -22.85
C GLY A 84 -15.15 4.17 -23.04
N ASN A 85 -14.81 3.60 -24.19
CA ASN A 85 -13.46 3.20 -24.53
C ASN A 85 -12.75 4.30 -25.33
N TYR A 86 -11.60 4.72 -24.85
CA TYR A 86 -10.72 5.66 -25.54
C TYR A 86 -9.44 4.95 -25.95
N VAL A 87 -9.11 5.01 -27.23
CA VAL A 87 -7.91 4.42 -27.80
C VAL A 87 -7.03 5.52 -28.34
N CYS A 88 -5.79 5.55 -27.88
CA CYS A 88 -4.74 6.30 -28.56
C CYS A 88 -3.94 5.34 -29.43
N VAL A 89 -3.75 5.69 -30.71
CA VAL A 89 -2.89 4.97 -31.64
C VAL A 89 -1.76 5.90 -32.06
N MET A 90 -0.53 5.46 -31.85
CA MET A 90 0.66 6.14 -32.31
C MET A 90 1.32 5.28 -33.38
N LYS A 91 1.63 5.89 -34.52
CA LYS A 91 2.25 5.21 -35.65
C LYS A 91 3.46 5.97 -36.14
N ASP A 92 4.59 5.28 -36.18
CA ASP A 92 5.83 5.68 -36.86
C ASP A 92 6.20 4.61 -37.90
N ASP A 93 7.18 4.89 -38.77
CA ASP A 93 7.60 4.02 -39.89
C ASP A 93 8.03 2.61 -39.45
N GLN A 94 8.34 2.42 -38.16
CA GLN A 94 8.84 1.16 -37.60
C GLN A 94 8.00 0.57 -36.46
N VAL A 95 7.11 1.35 -35.83
CA VAL A 95 6.42 0.96 -34.58
C VAL A 95 4.98 1.50 -34.56
N GLU A 96 4.05 0.64 -34.12
CA GLU A 96 2.67 1.02 -33.78
C GLU A 96 2.42 0.73 -32.29
N MET A 97 2.00 1.76 -31.54
CA MET A 97 1.66 1.65 -30.12
C MET A 97 0.17 1.96 -29.94
N ILE A 98 -0.51 1.10 -29.19
CA ILE A 98 -1.93 1.26 -28.87
C ILE A 98 -2.08 1.36 -27.36
N ARG A 99 -2.78 2.39 -26.90
CA ARG A 99 -3.11 2.59 -25.48
C ARG A 99 -4.61 2.72 -25.31
N MET A 100 -5.15 1.95 -24.37
CA MET A 100 -6.60 1.86 -24.15
C MET A 100 -6.95 2.34 -22.74
N TYR A 101 -7.92 3.24 -22.68
CA TYR A 101 -8.57 3.69 -21.47
C TYR A 101 -10.02 3.25 -21.50
N ASN A 102 -10.48 2.62 -20.43
CA ASN A 102 -11.90 2.39 -20.23
C ASN A 102 -12.37 3.35 -19.13
N ILE A 103 -13.14 4.36 -19.53
CA ILE A 103 -13.63 5.38 -18.61
C ILE A 103 -15.05 5.02 -18.22
N THR A 104 -15.27 4.95 -16.93
CA THR A 104 -16.60 4.94 -16.31
C THR A 104 -16.80 6.27 -15.60
N VAL A 105 -17.93 6.92 -15.87
CA VAL A 105 -18.26 8.20 -15.25
C VAL A 105 -19.25 7.90 -14.13
N ASP A 106 -18.91 8.29 -12.90
CA ASP A 106 -19.75 8.05 -11.72
C ASP A 106 -20.99 8.98 -11.78
N GLY A 107 -21.93 8.65 -12.66
CA GLY A 107 -23.25 9.26 -12.68
C GLY A 107 -23.96 8.90 -11.39
N GLU A 108 -24.21 9.89 -10.55
CA GLU A 108 -24.78 9.75 -9.20
C GLU A 108 -23.78 9.19 -8.16
N ILE A 109 -23.78 9.77 -6.95
CA ILE A 109 -23.13 9.13 -5.81
C ILE A 109 -24.01 7.94 -5.44
N HIS A 110 -23.77 6.81 -6.10
CA HIS A 110 -24.29 5.50 -5.76
C HIS A 110 -23.44 4.93 -4.63
N THR A 111 -23.91 5.11 -3.40
CA THR A 111 -23.25 4.44 -2.27
C THR A 111 -23.97 3.13 -2.04
N SER A 112 -23.35 2.02 -2.45
CA SER A 112 -23.79 0.70 -2.02
C SER A 112 -23.11 0.35 -0.72
N LEU A 113 -23.87 0.38 0.37
CA LEU A 113 -23.43 -0.05 1.68
C LEU A 113 -23.69 -1.56 1.75
N HIS A 114 -22.63 -2.35 1.57
CA HIS A 114 -22.63 -3.79 1.73
C HIS A 114 -22.15 -4.14 3.15
N HIS A 115 -22.86 -5.06 3.81
CA HIS A 115 -22.42 -5.80 5.01
C HIS A 115 -22.36 -4.99 6.32
N PHE A 116 -23.34 -5.20 7.21
CA PHE A 116 -23.38 -4.62 8.57
C PHE A 116 -24.05 -5.59 9.55
N ASP A 117 -23.52 -5.66 10.77
CA ASP A 117 -24.18 -6.33 11.90
C ASP A 117 -25.49 -5.59 12.27
N LEU A 118 -26.51 -6.35 12.67
CA LEU A 118 -27.78 -5.80 13.15
C LEU A 118 -27.53 -4.87 14.36
N GLY A 119 -28.15 -3.70 14.39
CA GLY A 119 -28.04 -2.73 15.50
C GLY A 119 -26.97 -1.64 15.33
N LEU A 120 -26.31 -1.52 14.18
CA LEU A 120 -25.36 -0.43 13.90
C LEU A 120 -26.07 0.90 13.56
N THR A 121 -25.32 2.01 13.67
CA THR A 121 -25.76 3.34 13.24
C THR A 121 -25.09 3.72 11.92
N LEU A 122 -25.87 3.88 10.85
CA LEU A 122 -25.39 4.28 9.52
C LEU A 122 -25.43 5.79 9.33
N LYS A 123 -24.50 6.29 8.50
CA LYS A 123 -24.43 7.69 8.07
C LYS A 123 -24.55 7.77 6.55
N LEU A 124 -25.69 8.26 6.09
CA LEU A 124 -26.05 8.38 4.68
C LEU A 124 -25.72 9.82 4.24
N VAL A 125 -24.63 9.97 3.49
CA VAL A 125 -24.03 11.28 3.19
C VAL A 125 -24.81 12.00 2.09
N CYS A 126 -25.07 13.30 2.28
CA CYS A 126 -25.60 14.16 1.23
C CYS A 126 -24.89 15.51 1.21
N VAL A 127 -24.25 15.85 0.08
CA VAL A 127 -23.41 17.06 -0.06
C VAL A 127 -23.98 18.02 -1.10
N PHE A 128 -24.05 19.30 -0.75
CA PHE A 128 -24.57 20.40 -1.56
C PHE A 128 -23.49 21.44 -1.86
N GLN A 129 -23.54 22.02 -3.07
CA GLN A 129 -22.68 23.16 -3.44
C GLN A 129 -23.23 24.52 -2.95
N VAL A 130 -24.50 24.57 -2.52
CA VAL A 130 -25.21 25.78 -2.08
C VAL A 130 -26.02 25.45 -0.82
N VAL A 131 -26.10 26.38 0.13
CA VAL A 131 -26.87 26.22 1.37
C VAL A 131 -28.37 26.10 1.04
N ALA A 132 -28.94 24.91 1.19
CA ALA A 132 -30.36 24.59 0.98
C ALA A 132 -30.78 23.42 1.88
N ASN A 133 -32.08 23.18 2.07
CA ASN A 133 -32.56 22.01 2.81
C ASN A 133 -32.64 20.78 1.92
N ALA A 134 -32.05 19.67 2.37
CA ALA A 134 -32.17 18.36 1.77
C ALA A 134 -33.55 17.75 2.03
N LEU A 135 -34.12 17.11 1.01
CA LEU A 135 -35.28 16.23 1.14
C LEU A 135 -34.80 14.78 1.00
N TRP A 136 -35.07 13.97 2.01
CA TRP A 136 -34.73 12.55 1.98
C TRP A 136 -35.95 11.70 1.65
N PHE A 137 -35.75 10.72 0.78
CA PHE A 137 -36.77 9.77 0.35
C PHE A 137 -36.27 8.35 0.53
N ARG A 138 -37.20 7.43 0.79
CA ARG A 138 -36.98 5.98 0.72
C ARG A 138 -37.90 5.39 -0.34
N GLU A 139 -37.38 4.56 -1.23
CA GLU A 139 -38.22 3.82 -2.19
C GLU A 139 -39.04 2.75 -1.49
N THR A 140 -40.28 2.55 -1.96
CA THR A 140 -41.20 1.54 -1.47
C THR A 140 -41.19 0.31 -2.38
N ASP A 141 -41.56 -0.85 -1.83
CA ASP A 141 -41.52 -2.14 -2.54
C ASP A 141 -42.37 -2.19 -3.82
N ASP A 142 -43.36 -1.31 -3.94
CA ASP A 142 -44.22 -1.14 -5.12
C ASP A 142 -43.62 -0.21 -6.20
N GLY A 143 -42.37 0.23 -6.02
CA GLY A 143 -41.68 1.17 -6.92
C GLY A 143 -42.07 2.64 -6.72
N GLY A 144 -42.82 2.95 -5.66
CA GLY A 144 -43.07 4.30 -5.20
C GLY A 144 -41.91 4.86 -4.36
N ARG A 145 -42.12 6.05 -3.78
CA ARG A 145 -41.18 6.63 -2.80
C ARG A 145 -41.92 7.40 -1.72
N VAL A 146 -41.40 7.37 -0.50
CA VAL A 146 -41.94 8.07 0.66
C VAL A 146 -40.90 9.07 1.17
N MET A 147 -41.33 10.30 1.44
CA MET A 147 -40.48 11.31 2.06
C MET A 147 -40.28 10.98 3.54
N LEU A 148 -39.03 10.97 4.00
CA LEU A 148 -38.69 10.69 5.39
C LEU A 148 -39.07 11.89 6.27
N ASN A 149 -39.81 11.63 7.35
CA ASN A 149 -40.15 12.65 8.33
C ASN A 149 -39.02 12.79 9.35
N LEU A 150 -38.18 13.82 9.17
CA LEU A 150 -37.01 14.10 10.01
C LEU A 150 -37.31 15.05 11.19
N GLN A 151 -38.57 15.48 11.34
CA GLN A 151 -39.03 16.37 12.42
C GLN A 151 -39.90 15.63 13.45
N ASP A 152 -39.98 14.31 13.34
CA ASP A 152 -40.76 13.47 14.24
C ASP A 152 -39.97 13.19 15.53
N GLU A 153 -40.28 13.91 16.61
CA GLU A 153 -39.61 13.75 17.91
C GLU A 153 -39.87 12.39 18.57
N GLU A 154 -40.85 11.60 18.10
CA GLU A 154 -41.09 10.23 18.60
C GLU A 154 -40.24 9.18 17.86
N ASN A 155 -39.66 9.52 16.70
CA ASN A 155 -38.89 8.59 15.88
C ASN A 155 -37.37 8.70 16.15
N ASN A 156 -36.89 7.99 17.18
CA ASN A 156 -35.46 7.95 17.53
C ASN A 156 -34.56 7.22 16.51
N LYS A 157 -35.12 6.71 15.40
CA LYS A 157 -34.38 5.92 14.41
C LYS A 157 -33.66 6.78 13.36
N LEU A 158 -34.16 7.98 13.07
CA LEU A 158 -33.64 8.87 12.03
C LEU A 158 -33.22 10.21 12.63
N GLU A 159 -32.03 10.70 12.29
CA GLU A 159 -31.55 12.01 12.73
C GLU A 159 -30.81 12.72 11.58
N LEU A 160 -31.07 14.01 11.36
CA LEU A 160 -30.35 14.79 10.37
C LEU A 160 -29.22 15.58 11.03
N LEU A 161 -27.98 15.37 10.59
CA LEU A 161 -26.85 16.18 11.03
C LEU A 161 -26.70 17.45 10.19
N TYR A 162 -26.34 18.54 10.88
CA TYR A 162 -26.02 19.84 10.29
C TYR A 162 -27.09 20.39 9.32
N PRO A 163 -28.35 20.52 9.77
CA PRO A 163 -29.38 21.14 8.96
C PRO A 163 -28.94 22.56 8.56
N LEU A 164 -29.14 22.92 7.28
CA LEU A 164 -28.72 24.20 6.66
C LEU A 164 -27.20 24.35 6.41
N ASP A 165 -26.41 23.27 6.52
CA ASP A 165 -25.01 23.26 6.06
C ASP A 165 -24.88 22.61 4.67
N HIS A 166 -23.67 22.64 4.10
CA HIS A 166 -23.31 21.98 2.84
C HIS A 166 -23.29 20.45 2.93
N ASP A 167 -23.25 19.88 4.13
CA ASP A 167 -23.29 18.44 4.40
C ASP A 167 -24.50 18.13 5.28
N GLN A 168 -25.52 17.48 4.70
CA GLN A 168 -26.76 17.11 5.38
C GLN A 168 -26.91 15.60 5.42
N THR A 169 -26.02 15.00 6.21
CA THR A 169 -25.94 13.56 6.42
C THR A 169 -27.11 13.05 7.27
N LEU A 170 -27.82 12.04 6.77
CA LEU A 170 -28.87 11.33 7.48
C LEU A 170 -28.27 10.19 8.32
N ILE A 171 -28.59 10.16 9.60
CA ILE A 171 -28.22 9.11 10.53
C ILE A 171 -29.39 8.13 10.66
N LEU A 172 -29.11 6.85 10.44
CA LEU A 172 -30.05 5.75 10.63
C LEU A 172 -29.53 4.87 11.76
N ARG A 173 -30.20 4.87 12.91
CA ARG A 173 -29.82 4.12 14.12
C ARG A 173 -30.45 2.74 14.13
N ASP A 174 -29.85 1.82 14.89
CA ASP A 174 -30.34 0.47 15.17
C ASP A 174 -30.83 -0.27 13.91
N THR A 175 -29.95 -0.36 12.90
CA THR A 175 -30.33 -0.91 11.60
C THR A 175 -30.78 -2.36 11.66
N ALA A 176 -31.87 -2.65 10.96
CA ALA A 176 -32.50 -3.97 10.84
C ALA A 176 -32.68 -4.36 9.35
N MET A 177 -33.07 -5.61 9.10
CA MET A 177 -33.34 -6.13 7.74
C MET A 177 -34.34 -5.26 6.97
N ASP A 178 -35.36 -4.75 7.68
CA ASP A 178 -36.42 -3.91 7.12
C ASP A 178 -35.94 -2.51 6.73
N ASP A 179 -34.69 -2.15 7.00
CA ASP A 179 -34.09 -0.89 6.57
C ASP A 179 -33.38 -0.99 5.22
N ALA A 180 -33.23 -2.21 4.68
CA ALA A 180 -32.73 -2.43 3.34
C ALA A 180 -33.60 -1.70 2.30
N GLY A 181 -32.94 -1.20 1.25
CA GLY A 181 -33.61 -0.47 0.18
C GLY A 181 -32.84 0.75 -0.28
N ILE A 182 -33.53 1.59 -1.04
CA ILE A 182 -32.93 2.72 -1.75
C ILE A 182 -33.33 4.02 -1.05
N TYR A 183 -32.34 4.79 -0.65
CA TYR A 183 -32.49 6.10 -0.04
C TYR A 183 -31.99 7.16 -1.01
N THR A 184 -32.74 8.23 -1.20
CA THR A 184 -32.37 9.31 -2.11
C THR A 184 -32.39 10.63 -1.36
N CYS A 185 -31.32 11.40 -1.50
CA CYS A 185 -31.28 12.80 -1.10
C CYS A 185 -31.52 13.69 -2.31
N GLU A 186 -32.45 14.63 -2.20
CA GLU A 186 -32.82 15.56 -3.26
C GLU A 186 -32.77 17.01 -2.75
N SER A 187 -32.48 17.96 -3.64
CA SER A 187 -32.67 19.38 -3.36
C SER A 187 -34.14 19.78 -3.48
N THR A 188 -34.48 20.97 -2.96
CA THR A 188 -35.84 21.52 -2.98
C THR A 188 -36.43 21.74 -4.39
N ASP A 189 -35.59 21.82 -5.42
CA ASP A 189 -35.98 21.89 -6.83
C ASP A 189 -36.14 20.51 -7.51
N GLY A 190 -36.01 19.42 -6.74
CA GLY A 190 -36.25 18.05 -7.19
C GLY A 190 -35.06 17.39 -7.89
N LYS A 191 -33.86 17.97 -7.82
CA LYS A 191 -32.65 17.33 -8.33
C LYS A 191 -32.13 16.29 -7.33
N LYS A 192 -31.92 15.05 -7.80
CA LYS A 192 -31.25 13.99 -7.03
C LYS A 192 -29.77 14.33 -6.82
N LEU A 193 -29.31 14.18 -5.57
CA LEU A 193 -27.95 14.55 -5.14
C LEU A 193 -27.13 13.33 -4.71
N SER A 194 -27.79 12.36 -4.05
CA SER A 194 -27.20 11.07 -3.72
C SER A 194 -28.27 9.99 -3.73
N THR A 195 -27.90 8.80 -4.21
CA THR A 195 -28.75 7.59 -4.20
C THR A 195 -27.96 6.51 -3.46
N ILE A 196 -28.50 5.99 -2.37
CA ILE A 196 -27.79 5.08 -1.45
C ILE A 196 -28.56 3.78 -1.38
N TYR A 197 -27.88 2.68 -1.73
CA TYR A 197 -28.40 1.33 -1.63
C TYR A 197 -27.94 0.74 -0.31
N ILE A 198 -28.88 0.51 0.59
CA ILE A 198 -28.64 -0.25 1.81
C ILE A 198 -28.96 -1.70 1.51
N ILE A 199 -27.92 -2.54 1.49
CA ILE A 199 -28.08 -3.99 1.34
C ILE A 199 -27.71 -4.62 2.68
N VAL A 200 -28.72 -5.16 3.36
CA VAL A 200 -28.51 -5.92 4.59
C VAL A 200 -28.38 -7.39 4.22
N GLU A 201 -27.14 -7.89 4.23
CA GLU A 201 -26.87 -9.32 4.05
C GLU A 201 -26.92 -9.99 5.42
N VAL A 202 -27.58 -11.15 5.50
CA VAL A 202 -27.50 -12.00 6.70
C VAL A 202 -26.02 -12.34 6.89
N PRO A 203 -25.44 -12.19 8.10
CA PRO A 203 -24.07 -12.66 8.36
C PRO A 203 -23.97 -14.09 7.84
N PRO A 204 -22.97 -14.40 6.99
CA PRO A 204 -22.89 -15.70 6.35
C PRO A 204 -23.05 -16.76 7.43
N THR A 205 -24.05 -17.63 7.28
CA THR A 205 -24.18 -18.82 8.12
C THR A 205 -22.81 -19.45 8.13
N GLU A 206 -22.16 -19.51 9.31
CA GLU A 206 -20.78 -19.96 9.42
C GLU A 206 -20.65 -21.26 8.63
N THR A 207 -20.01 -21.19 7.46
CA THR A 207 -19.69 -22.41 6.75
C THR A 207 -18.71 -23.14 7.66
N PRO A 208 -18.97 -24.41 7.99
CA PRO A 208 -18.04 -25.18 8.81
C PRO A 208 -16.64 -25.00 8.24
N HIS A 209 -15.68 -24.62 9.08
CA HIS A 209 -14.31 -24.45 8.64
C HIS A 209 -13.85 -25.74 7.94
N THR A 210 -13.60 -25.65 6.64
CA THR A 210 -13.14 -26.78 5.83
C THR A 210 -11.87 -26.39 5.10
N CYS A 211 -10.85 -27.24 5.25
CA CYS A 211 -9.60 -27.14 4.54
C CYS A 211 -9.52 -28.10 3.34
N GLU A 212 -10.64 -28.70 2.95
CA GLU A 212 -10.69 -29.58 1.78
C GLU A 212 -10.22 -28.83 0.52
N GLY A 213 -9.19 -29.35 -0.15
CA GLY A 213 -8.58 -28.72 -1.32
C GLY A 213 -7.58 -27.58 -1.03
N PHE A 214 -7.36 -27.21 0.24
CA PHE A 214 -6.53 -26.06 0.63
C PHE A 214 -5.25 -26.42 1.39
N THR A 215 -4.98 -27.70 1.62
CA THR A 215 -3.79 -28.19 2.35
C THR A 215 -2.57 -28.47 1.47
N THR A 216 -2.67 -28.22 0.16
CA THR A 216 -1.57 -28.43 -0.79
C THR A 216 -0.39 -27.49 -0.48
N PRO A 217 0.87 -27.91 -0.74
CA PRO A 217 2.04 -27.05 -0.59
C PRO A 217 1.96 -25.81 -1.49
N TRP A 218 2.69 -24.75 -1.15
CA TRP A 218 2.89 -23.62 -2.06
C TRP A 218 3.55 -24.09 -3.36
N GLU A 219 3.12 -23.55 -4.49
CA GLU A 219 3.55 -24.03 -5.80
C GLU A 219 5.06 -23.81 -6.03
N PRO A 220 5.76 -24.75 -6.68
CA PRO A 220 7.17 -24.58 -6.97
C PRO A 220 7.42 -23.41 -7.92
N CYS A 221 8.46 -22.63 -7.65
CA CYS A 221 8.98 -21.65 -8.60
C CYS A 221 9.52 -22.39 -9.83
N GLN A 222 8.79 -22.32 -10.95
CA GLN A 222 9.21 -22.89 -12.23
C GLN A 222 10.33 -22.07 -12.88
N ASP A 223 10.47 -20.80 -12.46
CA ASP A 223 11.29 -19.81 -13.13
C ASP A 223 12.52 -19.36 -12.30
N GLN A 224 13.18 -20.32 -11.65
CA GLN A 224 14.29 -20.03 -10.71
C GLN A 224 15.49 -19.32 -11.37
N ASN A 225 15.70 -19.56 -12.66
CA ASN A 225 16.84 -19.04 -13.42
C ASN A 225 16.51 -17.80 -14.26
N SER A 226 15.27 -17.33 -14.24
CA SER A 226 14.86 -16.18 -15.03
C SER A 226 15.22 -14.86 -14.39
N ARG A 227 15.39 -13.88 -15.27
CA ARG A 227 15.75 -12.52 -14.95
C ARG A 227 14.56 -11.67 -14.51
N THR A 228 13.33 -12.19 -14.53
CA THR A 228 12.10 -11.40 -14.28
C THR A 228 11.73 -11.35 -12.80
N GLY A 229 11.92 -12.45 -12.05
CA GLY A 229 11.43 -12.54 -10.67
C GLY A 229 12.09 -11.57 -9.69
N GLU A 230 13.38 -11.28 -9.86
CA GLU A 230 14.08 -10.30 -9.01
C GLU A 230 13.62 -8.86 -9.26
N PRO A 231 13.55 -8.35 -10.51
CA PRO A 231 12.94 -7.06 -10.82
C PRO A 231 11.49 -6.94 -10.33
N MET A 232 10.67 -7.99 -10.48
CA MET A 232 9.29 -8.00 -9.96
C MET A 232 9.27 -7.78 -8.45
N LEU A 233 10.07 -8.52 -7.68
CA LEU A 233 10.15 -8.34 -6.23
C LEU A 233 10.67 -6.94 -5.85
N GLN A 234 11.63 -6.39 -6.60
CA GLN A 234 12.16 -5.05 -6.37
C GLN A 234 11.08 -3.97 -6.61
N GLU A 235 10.28 -4.11 -7.66
CA GLU A 235 9.17 -3.21 -7.96
C GLU A 235 8.09 -3.31 -6.88
N SER A 236 7.67 -4.52 -6.53
CA SER A 236 6.72 -4.78 -5.43
C SER A 236 7.20 -4.16 -4.11
N MET A 237 8.47 -4.32 -3.75
CA MET A 237 9.02 -3.78 -2.51
C MET A 237 9.04 -2.24 -2.52
N ALA A 238 9.34 -1.62 -3.66
CA ALA A 238 9.33 -0.16 -3.80
C ALA A 238 7.91 0.41 -3.70
N GLU A 239 6.96 -0.21 -4.40
CA GLU A 239 5.54 0.15 -4.34
C GLU A 239 4.99 -0.01 -2.91
N PHE A 240 5.25 -1.17 -2.30
CA PHE A 240 4.84 -1.47 -0.93
C PHE A 240 5.43 -0.47 0.08
N SER A 241 6.71 -0.11 -0.07
CA SER A 241 7.37 0.90 0.77
C SER A 241 6.64 2.23 0.74
N MET A 242 6.21 2.67 -0.45
CA MET A 242 5.51 3.95 -0.59
C MET A 242 4.06 3.90 -0.14
N LYS A 243 3.38 2.78 -0.34
CA LYS A 243 2.04 2.53 0.19
C LYS A 243 2.04 2.56 1.72
N LEU A 244 3.00 1.88 2.36
CA LEU A 244 3.19 1.93 3.82
C LEU A 244 3.43 3.35 4.31
N TYR A 245 4.33 4.09 3.66
CA TYR A 245 4.62 5.48 4.02
C TYR A 245 3.35 6.34 4.01
N SER A 246 2.57 6.27 2.93
CA SER A 246 1.34 7.04 2.76
C SER A 246 0.32 6.74 3.88
N TYR A 247 0.10 5.47 4.21
CA TYR A 247 -0.83 5.10 5.27
C TYR A 247 -0.36 5.53 6.66
N LEU A 248 0.94 5.36 6.96
CA LEU A 248 1.52 5.81 8.23
C LEU A 248 1.43 7.32 8.37
N ARG A 249 1.68 8.06 7.28
CA ARG A 249 1.60 9.52 7.27
C ARG A 249 0.19 10.05 7.50
N GLN A 250 -0.82 9.38 6.94
CA GLN A 250 -2.22 9.72 7.21
C GLN A 250 -2.62 9.43 8.67
N SER A 251 -2.04 8.40 9.28
CA SER A 251 -2.32 8.03 10.68
C SER A 251 -1.60 8.93 11.68
N ASP A 252 -0.39 9.40 11.37
CA ASP A 252 0.38 10.36 12.18
C ASP A 252 0.96 11.49 11.31
N PRO A 253 0.17 12.56 11.06
CA PRO A 253 0.54 13.67 10.18
C PRO A 253 1.60 14.62 10.75
N SER A 254 2.04 14.45 11.99
CA SER A 254 2.94 15.42 12.65
C SER A 254 4.11 14.79 13.39
N GLY A 255 4.06 13.49 13.68
CA GLY A 255 5.13 12.75 14.35
C GLY A 255 6.25 12.28 13.42
N ASN A 256 7.30 11.77 14.06
CA ASN A 256 8.42 11.12 13.37
C ASN A 256 8.01 9.70 12.97
N LEU A 257 8.07 9.40 11.68
CA LEU A 257 7.77 8.07 11.17
C LEU A 257 9.04 7.26 10.99
N LEU A 258 9.01 6.00 11.41
CA LEU A 258 10.06 5.04 11.14
C LEU A 258 9.46 3.64 11.01
N PHE A 259 9.80 2.96 9.93
CA PHE A 259 9.33 1.61 9.64
C PHE A 259 10.31 0.88 8.71
N SER A 260 10.18 -0.44 8.61
CA SER A 260 10.97 -1.29 7.72
C SER A 260 10.06 -2.07 6.76
N PRO A 261 9.93 -1.62 5.49
CA PRO A 261 9.13 -2.32 4.48
C PRO A 261 9.56 -3.76 4.27
N ILE A 262 10.88 -4.02 4.25
CA ILE A 262 11.44 -5.36 4.04
C ILE A 262 11.10 -6.30 5.21
N SER A 263 11.04 -5.80 6.44
CA SER A 263 10.67 -6.62 7.59
C SER A 263 9.17 -6.94 7.62
N ILE A 264 8.33 -5.94 7.33
CA ILE A 264 6.87 -6.11 7.24
C ILE A 264 6.50 -7.06 6.09
N SER A 265 7.04 -6.80 4.90
CA SER A 265 6.85 -7.66 3.73
C SER A 265 7.39 -9.07 4.01
N GLY A 266 8.51 -9.20 4.73
CA GLY A 266 9.06 -10.48 5.18
C GLY A 266 8.09 -11.30 6.03
N ALA A 267 7.48 -10.69 7.04
CA ALA A 267 6.49 -11.35 7.90
C ALA A 267 5.21 -11.72 7.13
N LEU A 268 4.65 -10.79 6.35
CA LEU A 268 3.45 -11.03 5.55
C LEU A 268 3.68 -12.07 4.45
N SER A 269 4.87 -12.08 3.82
CA SER A 269 5.25 -13.10 2.84
C SER A 269 5.43 -14.47 3.50
N HIS A 270 5.90 -14.55 4.74
CA HIS A 270 5.99 -15.83 5.43
C HIS A 270 4.59 -16.34 5.84
N LEU A 271 3.67 -15.45 6.23
CA LEU A 271 2.25 -15.79 6.44
C LEU A 271 1.57 -16.24 5.13
N LEU A 272 1.89 -15.59 4.01
CA LEU A 272 1.38 -15.92 2.66
C LEU A 272 1.62 -17.39 2.30
N LEU A 273 2.74 -17.97 2.74
CA LEU A 273 3.07 -19.38 2.50
C LEU A 273 1.97 -20.34 2.98
N GLY A 274 1.30 -19.99 4.08
CA GLY A 274 0.18 -20.73 4.67
C GLY A 274 -1.21 -20.27 4.22
N ALA A 275 -1.30 -19.14 3.54
CA ALA A 275 -2.57 -18.52 3.14
C ALA A 275 -3.15 -19.15 1.86
N ARG A 276 -4.47 -19.24 1.77
CA ARG A 276 -5.17 -19.80 0.60
C ARG A 276 -6.30 -18.89 0.11
N ASP A 277 -6.72 -19.13 -1.12
CA ASP A 277 -7.81 -18.42 -1.82
C ASP A 277 -7.85 -16.89 -1.59
N ASN A 278 -8.92 -16.35 -1.02
CA ASN A 278 -9.10 -14.90 -0.84
C ASN A 278 -8.06 -14.30 0.12
N THR A 279 -7.63 -15.04 1.14
CA THR A 279 -6.57 -14.61 2.05
C THR A 279 -5.24 -14.50 1.32
N ARG A 280 -4.90 -15.47 0.46
CA ARG A 280 -3.72 -15.40 -0.42
C ARG A 280 -3.77 -14.16 -1.32
N LYS A 281 -4.87 -13.99 -2.07
CA LYS A 281 -5.07 -12.84 -2.97
C LYS A 281 -5.02 -11.49 -2.24
N ALA A 282 -5.51 -11.44 -1.01
CA ALA A 282 -5.46 -10.23 -0.20
C ALA A 282 -4.02 -9.90 0.23
N ILE A 283 -3.27 -10.89 0.73
CA ILE A 283 -1.87 -10.69 1.12
C ILE A 283 -1.00 -10.32 -0.09
N GLU A 284 -1.12 -11.01 -1.22
CA GLU A 284 -0.39 -10.69 -2.47
C GLU A 284 -0.62 -9.22 -2.89
N ARG A 285 -1.88 -8.77 -2.94
CA ARG A 285 -2.24 -7.38 -3.23
C ARG A 285 -1.71 -6.39 -2.18
N ALA A 286 -1.70 -6.77 -0.91
CA ALA A 286 -1.22 -5.91 0.16
C ALA A 286 0.29 -5.66 0.05
N VAL A 287 1.08 -6.69 -0.28
CA VAL A 287 2.54 -6.59 -0.48
C VAL A 287 2.94 -6.22 -1.91
N CYS A 288 1.97 -5.82 -2.75
CA CYS A 288 2.17 -5.41 -4.15
C CYS A 288 2.83 -6.48 -5.02
N VAL A 289 2.64 -7.76 -4.70
CA VAL A 289 3.15 -8.89 -5.49
C VAL A 289 2.09 -9.30 -6.52
N PRO A 290 2.47 -9.53 -7.80
CA PRO A 290 1.54 -10.01 -8.80
C PRO A 290 0.89 -11.34 -8.39
N HIS A 291 -0.40 -11.48 -8.70
CA HIS A 291 -1.11 -12.73 -8.44
C HIS A 291 -0.41 -13.89 -9.16
N GLU A 292 -0.38 -15.06 -8.53
CA GLU A 292 0.29 -16.27 -9.06
C GLU A 292 1.81 -16.13 -9.26
N PHE A 293 2.45 -15.15 -8.61
CA PHE A 293 3.91 -15.09 -8.57
C PHE A 293 4.49 -16.16 -7.63
N HIS A 294 4.49 -17.42 -8.09
CA HIS A 294 4.91 -18.59 -7.31
C HIS A 294 6.36 -18.51 -6.81
N CYS A 295 7.19 -17.69 -7.47
CA CYS A 295 8.58 -17.48 -7.12
C CYS A 295 8.80 -16.51 -5.94
N VAL A 296 7.77 -15.90 -5.36
CA VAL A 296 7.90 -14.88 -4.30
C VAL A 296 8.79 -15.34 -3.14
N HIS A 297 8.54 -16.52 -2.55
CA HIS A 297 9.33 -17.01 -1.41
C HIS A 297 10.78 -17.33 -1.79
N PHE A 298 11.01 -17.84 -3.01
CA PHE A 298 12.35 -18.07 -3.53
C PHE A 298 13.12 -16.76 -3.76
N GLN A 299 12.47 -15.72 -4.28
CA GLN A 299 13.11 -14.41 -4.45
C GLN A 299 13.35 -13.72 -3.10
N MET A 300 12.47 -13.89 -2.12
CA MET A 300 12.70 -13.43 -0.74
C MET A 300 13.92 -14.11 -0.11
N LYS A 301 14.09 -15.42 -0.33
CA LYS A 301 15.30 -16.15 0.07
C LYS A 301 16.55 -15.55 -0.59
N ARG A 302 16.54 -15.37 -1.91
CA ARG A 302 17.67 -14.78 -2.65
C ARG A 302 18.00 -13.37 -2.17
N LEU A 303 16.99 -12.54 -1.91
CA LEU A 303 17.16 -11.20 -1.37
C LEU A 303 17.89 -11.24 -0.02
N ARG A 304 17.47 -12.15 0.88
CA ARG A 304 18.14 -12.35 2.17
C ARG A 304 19.60 -12.75 2.02
N GLU A 305 19.88 -13.74 1.18
CA GLU A 305 21.25 -14.24 0.96
C GLU A 305 22.14 -13.15 0.35
N ARG A 306 21.62 -12.39 -0.62
CA ARG A 306 22.35 -11.28 -1.25
C ARG A 306 22.66 -10.15 -0.27
N MET A 307 21.75 -9.88 0.66
CA MET A 307 21.87 -8.77 1.61
C MET A 307 22.60 -9.15 2.91
N ALA A 308 22.94 -10.43 3.12
CA ALA A 308 23.44 -10.95 4.40
C ALA A 308 24.69 -10.24 4.95
N SER A 309 25.49 -9.60 4.09
CA SER A 309 26.70 -8.86 4.49
C SER A 309 26.40 -7.49 5.12
N SER A 310 25.28 -6.85 4.75
CA SER A 310 24.92 -5.49 5.18
C SER A 310 23.63 -5.44 6.02
N LEU A 311 22.70 -6.36 5.75
CA LEU A 311 21.41 -6.48 6.40
C LEU A 311 21.22 -7.94 6.84
N GLN A 312 21.27 -8.16 8.15
CA GLN A 312 20.90 -9.43 8.74
C GLN A 312 19.38 -9.49 8.82
N MET A 313 18.79 -10.53 8.25
CA MET A 313 17.35 -10.81 8.36
C MET A 313 17.17 -12.20 8.93
N ALA A 314 16.23 -12.34 9.85
CA ALA A 314 15.88 -13.60 10.47
C ALA A 314 14.37 -13.69 10.65
N SER A 315 13.83 -14.87 10.40
CA SER A 315 12.46 -15.19 10.74
C SER A 315 12.44 -16.28 11.81
N GLN A 316 11.34 -16.42 12.54
CA GLN A 316 11.10 -17.52 13.46
C GLN A 316 9.60 -17.79 13.58
N ILE A 317 9.26 -19.04 13.84
CA ILE A 317 7.92 -19.47 14.23
C ILE A 317 8.00 -20.01 15.65
N PHE A 318 7.19 -19.47 16.55
CA PHE A 318 6.90 -20.07 17.85
C PHE A 318 5.48 -20.63 17.85
N TYR A 319 5.25 -21.85 18.30
CA TYR A 319 3.93 -22.49 18.19
C TYR A 319 3.54 -23.31 19.42
N ASN A 320 2.24 -23.42 19.68
CA ASN A 320 1.69 -24.27 20.72
C ASN A 320 1.97 -25.74 20.39
N PRO A 321 2.62 -26.52 21.29
CA PRO A 321 2.97 -27.92 21.03
C PRO A 321 1.79 -28.84 20.70
N GLN A 322 0.56 -28.44 21.02
CA GLN A 322 -0.66 -29.19 20.69
C GLN A 322 -1.09 -29.02 19.23
N MET A 323 -0.50 -28.09 18.48
CA MET A 323 -0.80 -27.90 17.07
C MET A 323 0.00 -28.88 16.20
N ASN A 324 -0.71 -29.58 15.32
CA ASN A 324 -0.11 -30.31 14.21
C ASN A 324 0.07 -29.38 13.02
N LEU A 325 1.16 -28.60 13.01
CA LEU A 325 1.49 -27.76 11.86
C LEU A 325 1.65 -28.61 10.60
N SER A 326 1.18 -28.07 9.48
CA SER A 326 1.33 -28.71 8.17
C SER A 326 2.80 -29.03 7.87
N GLU A 327 3.07 -30.27 7.48
CA GLU A 327 4.41 -30.71 7.11
C GLU A 327 4.94 -29.92 5.90
N SER A 328 4.07 -29.63 4.93
CA SER A 328 4.44 -28.85 3.76
C SER A 328 4.83 -27.42 4.12
N PHE A 329 4.06 -26.77 4.99
CA PHE A 329 4.37 -25.43 5.50
C PHE A 329 5.69 -25.40 6.29
N THR A 330 5.92 -26.42 7.12
CA THR A 330 7.15 -26.53 7.92
C THR A 330 8.37 -26.71 7.01
N ASN A 331 8.31 -27.65 6.06
CA ASN A 331 9.40 -27.90 5.11
C ASN A 331 9.69 -26.69 4.23
N GLN A 332 8.65 -25.99 3.75
CA GLN A 332 8.84 -24.79 2.93
C GLN A 332 9.31 -23.58 3.76
N SER A 333 8.96 -23.51 5.05
CA SER A 333 9.50 -22.51 5.99
C SER A 333 11.00 -22.70 6.22
N ILE A 334 11.46 -23.95 6.37
CA ILE A 334 12.90 -24.27 6.41
C ILE A 334 13.56 -23.90 5.09
N GLN A 335 12.95 -24.31 3.95
CA GLN A 335 13.53 -24.12 2.63
C GLN A 335 13.72 -22.64 2.24
N PHE A 336 12.70 -21.80 2.47
CA PHE A 336 12.68 -20.42 1.99
C PHE A 336 13.08 -19.39 3.04
N TYR A 337 12.83 -19.69 4.32
CA TYR A 337 13.02 -18.73 5.41
C TYR A 337 14.08 -19.17 6.44
N ASP A 338 14.70 -20.34 6.26
CA ASP A 338 15.62 -20.98 7.23
C ASP A 338 15.00 -21.05 8.63
N VAL A 339 13.68 -21.32 8.69
CA VAL A 339 12.91 -21.37 9.94
C VAL A 339 12.53 -22.80 10.26
N GLU A 340 13.10 -23.31 11.34
CA GLU A 340 12.61 -24.50 12.03
C GLU A 340 11.70 -24.05 13.20
N PRO A 341 10.39 -24.38 13.17
CA PRO A 341 9.46 -23.95 14.20
C PRO A 341 9.88 -24.38 15.60
N THR A 342 9.81 -23.46 16.56
CA THR A 342 10.16 -23.69 17.96
C THR A 342 8.90 -23.79 18.82
N ARG A 343 8.84 -24.78 19.69
CA ARG A 343 7.72 -24.98 20.61
C ARG A 343 7.65 -23.87 21.65
N LEU A 344 6.46 -23.34 21.89
CA LEU A 344 6.15 -22.57 23.09
C LEU A 344 6.18 -23.51 24.31
N LEU A 345 6.66 -22.96 25.41
CA LEU A 345 6.70 -23.59 26.73
C LEU A 345 5.34 -23.41 27.41
N GLU A 346 5.08 -24.18 28.47
CA GLU A 346 3.86 -24.04 29.28
C GLU A 346 3.84 -22.72 30.08
N ASN A 347 5.02 -22.15 30.38
CA ASN A 347 5.18 -20.94 31.16
C ASN A 347 5.27 -19.69 30.27
N SER A 348 4.30 -18.77 30.40
CA SER A 348 4.25 -17.51 29.65
C SER A 348 5.46 -16.59 29.87
N GLU A 349 6.01 -16.55 31.09
CA GLU A 349 7.18 -15.73 31.41
C GLU A 349 8.44 -16.28 30.72
N GLU A 350 8.60 -17.60 30.68
CA GLU A 350 9.70 -18.24 29.96
C GLU A 350 9.57 -18.04 28.45
N ASN A 351 8.37 -18.12 27.89
CA ASN A 351 8.10 -17.80 26.48
C ASN A 351 8.48 -16.35 26.15
N THR A 352 8.08 -15.41 27.03
CA THR A 352 8.40 -13.99 26.89
C THR A 352 9.92 -13.77 26.88
N ARG A 353 10.65 -14.40 27.82
CA ARG A 353 12.11 -14.35 27.88
C ARG A 353 12.77 -14.98 26.65
N MET A 354 12.27 -16.12 26.19
CA MET A 354 12.78 -16.82 25.00
C MET A 354 12.66 -15.94 23.75
N ILE A 355 11.48 -15.38 23.50
CA ILE A 355 11.22 -14.52 22.32
C ILE A 355 12.06 -13.25 22.38
N ASN A 356 12.08 -12.55 23.53
CA ASN A 356 12.88 -11.33 23.68
C ASN A 356 14.38 -11.62 23.52
N SER A 357 14.88 -12.75 24.03
CA SER A 357 16.28 -13.17 23.86
C SER A 357 16.61 -13.49 22.40
N TRP A 358 15.69 -14.14 21.69
CA TRP A 358 15.85 -14.42 20.26
C TRP A 358 15.95 -13.11 19.45
N VAL A 359 15.05 -12.15 19.69
CA VAL A 359 15.06 -10.85 19.00
C VAL A 359 16.31 -10.05 19.35
N ALA A 360 16.72 -10.04 20.62
CA ALA A 360 17.94 -9.36 21.06
C ALA A 360 19.18 -9.90 20.33
N ASN A 361 19.30 -11.22 20.24
CA ASN A 361 20.40 -11.86 19.52
C ASN A 361 20.39 -11.49 18.02
N LYS A 362 19.23 -11.62 17.36
CA LYS A 362 19.11 -11.32 15.91
C LYS A 362 19.27 -9.83 15.59
N THR A 363 19.01 -8.94 16.54
CA THR A 363 19.15 -7.49 16.36
C THR A 363 20.42 -6.90 16.98
N LYS A 364 21.39 -7.72 17.39
CA LYS A 364 22.62 -7.27 18.07
C LYS A 364 22.34 -6.37 19.27
N ASN A 365 21.33 -6.74 20.07
CA ASN A 365 20.82 -6.02 21.24
C ASN A 365 20.31 -4.59 20.96
N LYS A 366 19.99 -4.27 19.69
CA LYS A 366 19.32 -3.00 19.37
C LYS A 366 17.84 -3.02 19.76
N ILE A 367 17.23 -4.20 19.77
CA ILE A 367 15.88 -4.44 20.26
C ILE A 367 15.94 -5.57 21.27
N THR A 368 15.79 -5.24 22.55
CA THR A 368 15.91 -6.20 23.65
C THR A 368 14.57 -6.65 24.23
N GLN A 369 13.50 -5.90 23.96
CA GLN A 369 12.16 -6.16 24.46
C GLN A 369 11.16 -5.95 23.32
N LEU A 370 10.64 -7.06 22.81
CA LEU A 370 9.61 -7.11 21.78
C LEU A 370 8.21 -7.27 22.40
N VAL A 371 8.08 -8.22 23.33
CA VAL A 371 6.84 -8.54 24.01
C VAL A 371 6.98 -8.33 25.50
N ASP A 372 5.93 -7.80 26.13
CA ASP A 372 5.84 -7.71 27.58
C ASP A 372 5.34 -9.04 28.19
N SER A 373 4.46 -9.73 27.47
CA SER A 373 3.93 -11.04 27.82
C SER A 373 3.47 -11.78 26.56
N VAL A 374 3.46 -13.11 26.60
CA VAL A 374 2.80 -13.95 25.60
C VAL A 374 1.50 -14.51 26.17
N SER A 375 0.38 -14.32 25.47
CA SER A 375 -0.92 -14.83 25.93
C SER A 375 -0.91 -16.37 25.97
N PRO A 376 -1.52 -17.00 26.99
CA PRO A 376 -1.77 -18.44 26.97
C PRO A 376 -2.68 -18.90 25.81
N SER A 377 -3.48 -17.99 25.24
CA SER A 377 -4.33 -18.27 24.07
C SER A 377 -3.56 -18.26 22.74
N THR A 378 -2.33 -17.74 22.73
CA THR A 378 -1.50 -17.66 21.53
C THR A 378 -1.21 -19.08 21.01
N GLN A 379 -1.66 -19.35 19.80
CA GLN A 379 -1.40 -20.63 19.13
C GLN A 379 -0.08 -20.57 18.36
N LEU A 380 0.18 -19.46 17.67
CA LEU A 380 1.38 -19.32 16.87
C LEU A 380 1.85 -17.86 16.86
N ILE A 381 3.16 -17.65 16.80
CA ILE A 381 3.80 -16.36 16.61
C ILE A 381 4.73 -16.48 15.41
N LEU A 382 4.45 -15.72 14.36
CA LEU A 382 5.36 -15.54 13.24
C LEU A 382 6.16 -14.26 13.48
N LEU A 383 7.48 -14.38 13.53
CA LEU A 383 8.38 -13.26 13.75
C LEU A 383 9.25 -13.02 12.53
N ASN A 384 9.41 -11.76 12.16
CA ASN A 384 10.52 -11.31 11.34
C ASN A 384 11.35 -10.26 12.10
N ALA A 385 12.67 -10.29 11.98
CA ALA A 385 13.57 -9.30 12.52
C ALA A 385 14.69 -8.97 11.53
N VAL A 386 15.04 -7.69 11.45
CA VAL A 386 16.12 -7.18 10.60
C VAL A 386 17.08 -6.30 11.39
N SER A 387 18.37 -6.35 11.07
CA SER A 387 19.42 -5.50 11.64
C SER A 387 20.37 -5.05 10.54
N PHE A 388 20.47 -3.74 10.35
CA PHE A 388 21.33 -3.08 9.39
C PHE A 388 22.44 -2.33 10.11
N SER A 389 23.66 -2.45 9.59
CA SER A 389 24.80 -1.68 10.07
C SER A 389 25.69 -1.31 8.88
N GLY A 390 25.62 -0.07 8.42
CA GLY A 390 26.45 0.44 7.33
C GLY A 390 27.41 1.50 7.81
N GLN A 391 28.70 1.36 7.52
CA GLN A 391 29.70 2.37 7.90
C GLN A 391 29.78 3.48 6.85
N TRP A 392 30.06 4.72 7.25
CA TRP A 392 30.27 5.79 6.27
C TRP A 392 31.49 5.50 5.40
N LYS A 393 31.37 5.68 4.09
CA LYS A 393 32.52 5.59 3.18
C LYS A 393 33.51 6.74 3.39
N VAL A 394 32.99 7.93 3.74
CA VAL A 394 33.76 9.10 4.17
C VAL A 394 33.36 9.42 5.60
N LYS A 395 34.31 9.44 6.54
CA LYS A 395 34.02 9.63 7.96
C LYS A 395 33.77 11.10 8.29
N PHE A 396 32.87 11.36 9.25
CA PHE A 396 32.65 12.70 9.80
C PHE A 396 33.71 13.09 10.83
N ASP A 397 33.78 14.38 11.17
CA ASP A 397 34.67 14.89 12.22
C ASP A 397 34.40 14.20 13.57
N GLU A 398 35.46 13.75 14.24
CA GLU A 398 35.36 13.10 15.56
C GLU A 398 35.05 14.08 16.70
N LYS A 399 35.32 15.37 16.52
CA LYS A 399 35.04 16.39 17.54
C LYS A 399 33.54 16.56 17.70
N GLN A 400 33.03 16.38 18.92
CA GLN A 400 31.61 16.59 19.19
C GLN A 400 31.26 18.07 18.99
N LYS A 401 30.30 18.32 18.11
CA LYS A 401 29.76 19.64 17.81
C LYS A 401 28.27 19.65 18.12
N LYS A 402 27.75 20.83 18.45
CA LYS A 402 26.31 21.08 18.59
C LYS A 402 25.90 22.11 17.55
N GLY A 403 24.80 21.83 16.85
CA GLY A 403 24.21 22.72 15.85
C GLY A 403 22.76 23.03 16.21
N HIS A 404 22.13 23.90 15.42
CA HIS A 404 20.72 24.21 15.53
C HIS A 404 19.90 23.37 14.55
N PHE A 405 18.75 22.87 14.99
CA PHE A 405 17.76 22.18 14.16
C PHE A 405 16.43 22.90 14.28
N THR A 406 15.84 23.27 13.15
CA THR A 406 14.53 23.94 13.09
C THR A 406 13.44 22.88 12.95
N LYS A 407 12.58 22.77 13.97
CA LYS A 407 11.41 21.89 13.94
C LYS A 407 10.35 22.45 12.98
N LEU A 408 9.39 21.61 12.59
CA LEU A 408 8.30 21.99 11.67
C LEU A 408 7.41 23.12 12.19
N ASN A 409 7.33 23.29 13.52
CA ASN A 409 6.60 24.39 14.15
C ASN A 409 7.41 25.71 14.19
N GLY A 410 8.62 25.73 13.63
CA GLY A 410 9.51 26.91 13.59
C GLY A 410 10.46 27.03 14.78
N ASP A 411 10.25 26.26 15.86
CA ASP A 411 11.15 26.28 17.01
C ASP A 411 12.54 25.79 16.63
N MET A 412 13.55 26.43 17.19
CA MET A 412 14.94 26.05 17.01
C MET A 412 15.48 25.36 18.27
N VAL A 413 16.00 24.14 18.10
CA VAL A 413 16.58 23.35 19.19
C VAL A 413 18.06 23.07 18.93
N LYS A 414 18.87 23.00 19.99
CA LYS A 414 20.30 22.71 19.87
C LYS A 414 20.55 21.21 20.01
N VAL A 415 21.09 20.57 18.98
CA VAL A 415 21.27 19.11 18.89
C VAL A 415 22.74 18.74 18.62
N PRO A 416 23.20 17.54 19.01
CA PRO A 416 24.46 17.00 18.53
C PRO A 416 24.44 16.84 17.01
N ILE A 417 25.52 17.19 16.34
CA ILE A 417 25.63 17.11 14.87
C ILE A 417 26.81 16.23 14.44
N LEU A 418 26.68 15.65 13.26
CA LEU A 418 27.74 15.15 12.40
C LEU A 418 28.14 16.29 11.47
N PHE A 419 29.43 16.60 11.37
CA PHE A 419 29.94 17.70 10.57
C PHE A 419 31.15 17.27 9.74
N HIS A 420 31.22 17.72 8.50
CA HIS A 420 32.40 17.57 7.65
C HIS A 420 32.45 18.71 6.63
N HIS A 421 33.57 19.45 6.58
CA HIS A 421 33.66 20.68 5.78
C HIS A 421 33.76 20.41 4.26
N ASN A 422 34.44 19.33 3.86
CA ASN A 422 34.68 18.98 2.45
C ASN A 422 34.27 17.53 2.14
N TYR A 423 33.02 17.16 2.43
CA TYR A 423 32.52 15.79 2.27
C TYR A 423 32.30 15.49 0.79
N MET A 424 32.79 14.34 0.30
CA MET A 424 32.53 13.90 -1.08
C MET A 424 31.21 13.13 -1.15
N ALA A 425 30.17 13.76 -1.71
CA ALA A 425 28.85 13.15 -1.91
C ALA A 425 28.17 13.65 -3.18
N ALA A 426 27.25 12.84 -3.72
CA ALA A 426 26.36 13.30 -4.77
C ALA A 426 25.22 14.10 -4.13
N MET A 427 24.92 15.27 -4.68
CA MET A 427 23.86 16.16 -4.21
C MET A 427 23.28 16.93 -5.39
N MET A 428 21.95 16.99 -5.49
CA MET A 428 21.25 17.76 -6.50
C MET A 428 19.87 18.19 -6.01
N PHE A 429 19.25 19.15 -6.70
CA PHE A 429 17.83 19.46 -6.50
C PHE A 429 16.99 18.59 -7.44
N VAL A 430 16.14 17.73 -6.89
CA VAL A 430 15.23 16.87 -7.66
C VAL A 430 13.91 17.62 -7.83
N VAL A 431 13.66 18.08 -9.06
CA VAL A 431 12.53 18.96 -9.39
C VAL A 431 11.19 18.29 -9.10
N GLU A 432 11.05 17.01 -9.43
CA GLU A 432 9.82 16.24 -9.28
C GLU A 432 9.40 16.08 -7.81
N LEU A 433 10.37 15.84 -6.93
CA LEU A 433 10.17 15.74 -5.49
C LEU A 433 10.17 17.11 -4.78
N LYS A 434 10.50 18.19 -5.48
CA LYS A 434 10.74 19.53 -4.92
C LYS A 434 11.71 19.54 -3.72
N ALA A 435 12.69 18.65 -3.71
CA ALA A 435 13.61 18.45 -2.59
C ALA A 435 15.09 18.56 -3.03
N GLN A 436 15.93 19.05 -2.13
CA GLN A 436 17.37 18.87 -2.22
C GLN A 436 17.70 17.45 -1.74
N VAL A 437 18.33 16.65 -2.59
CA VAL A 437 18.63 15.26 -2.30
C VAL A 437 20.14 15.08 -2.21
N ALA A 438 20.59 14.47 -1.13
CA ALA A 438 21.99 14.08 -0.92
C ALA A 438 22.08 12.57 -0.74
N ARG A 439 23.04 11.95 -1.43
CA ARG A 439 23.34 10.51 -1.32
C ARG A 439 24.67 10.32 -0.59
N PHE A 440 24.61 9.66 0.55
CA PHE A 440 25.77 9.30 1.36
C PHE A 440 26.09 7.81 1.18
N ALA A 441 27.19 7.52 0.50
CA ALA A 441 27.64 6.15 0.29
C ALA A 441 28.10 5.52 1.63
N LEU A 442 27.69 4.27 1.84
CA LEU A 442 28.13 3.45 2.97
C LEU A 442 29.14 2.40 2.47
N SER A 443 29.73 1.64 3.38
CA SER A 443 30.52 0.44 3.06
C SER A 443 29.65 -0.58 2.31
N GLY A 444 30.19 -1.17 1.23
CA GLY A 444 29.42 -2.06 0.34
C GLY A 444 28.56 -1.29 -0.65
N ASP A 445 27.40 -1.85 -1.01
CA ASP A 445 26.50 -1.31 -2.06
C ASP A 445 25.36 -0.44 -1.50
N SER A 446 25.31 -0.22 -0.18
CA SER A 446 24.24 0.53 0.48
C SER A 446 24.51 2.05 0.47
N SER A 447 23.45 2.85 0.56
CA SER A 447 23.54 4.31 0.64
C SER A 447 22.40 4.87 1.49
N LEU A 448 22.65 5.97 2.19
CA LEU A 448 21.60 6.78 2.82
C LEU A 448 21.23 7.93 1.87
N TYR A 449 19.93 8.11 1.63
CA TYR A 449 19.39 9.24 0.89
C TYR A 449 18.71 10.18 1.89
N ILE A 450 19.04 11.46 1.82
CA ILE A 450 18.40 12.51 2.63
C ILE A 450 17.72 13.47 1.66
N LEU A 451 16.40 13.60 1.81
CA LEU A 451 15.57 14.51 1.04
C LEU A 451 15.21 15.67 1.97
N LEU A 452 15.71 16.86 1.65
CA LEU A 452 15.45 18.08 2.41
C LEU A 452 14.47 18.97 1.62
N PRO A 453 13.32 19.34 2.20
CA PRO A 453 12.40 20.28 1.54
C PRO A 453 13.04 21.66 1.38
N ARG A 454 12.47 22.49 0.50
CA ARG A 454 12.98 23.85 0.20
C ARG A 454 13.01 24.79 1.41
N SER A 455 12.15 24.56 2.40
CA SER A 455 12.15 25.30 3.65
C SER A 455 11.73 24.40 4.82
N SER A 456 11.85 24.91 6.04
CA SER A 456 11.45 24.18 7.27
C SER A 456 9.93 24.20 7.53
N LYS A 457 9.12 24.68 6.59
CA LYS A 457 7.66 24.73 6.73
C LYS A 457 7.06 23.34 6.53
N ALA A 458 6.07 23.00 7.36
CA ALA A 458 5.32 21.74 7.24
C ALA A 458 4.72 21.53 5.84
N ALA A 459 4.20 22.60 5.21
CA ALA A 459 3.66 22.53 3.86
C ALA A 459 4.71 22.08 2.83
N ASP A 460 5.95 22.53 2.92
CA ASP A 460 6.99 22.12 1.96
C ASP A 460 7.39 20.66 2.16
N LEU A 461 7.43 20.17 3.40
CA LEU A 461 7.62 18.74 3.67
C LEU A 461 6.47 17.91 3.10
N GLN A 462 5.21 18.33 3.34
CA GLN A 462 4.03 17.66 2.81
C GLN A 462 4.06 17.56 1.27
N HIS A 463 4.50 18.61 0.56
CA HIS A 463 4.66 18.55 -0.89
C HIS A 463 5.71 17.52 -1.34
N VAL A 464 6.79 17.32 -0.58
CA VAL A 464 7.77 16.25 -0.87
C VAL A 464 7.10 14.89 -0.66
N GLU A 465 6.39 14.71 0.46
CA GLU A 465 5.72 13.47 0.83
C GLU A 465 4.66 13.05 -0.19
N GLU A 466 3.82 14.00 -0.66
CA GLU A 466 2.80 13.77 -1.69
C GLU A 466 3.38 13.38 -3.06
N LYS A 467 4.61 13.81 -3.35
CA LYS A 467 5.32 13.49 -4.60
C LYS A 467 6.19 12.24 -4.51
N MET A 468 6.34 11.67 -3.32
CA MET A 468 7.17 10.50 -3.08
C MET A 468 6.45 9.21 -3.49
N THR A 469 6.14 9.08 -4.79
CA THR A 469 5.64 7.83 -5.35
C THR A 469 6.78 6.83 -5.56
N ASP A 470 6.44 5.55 -5.72
CA ASP A 470 7.41 4.48 -5.98
C ASP A 470 8.24 4.79 -7.25
N THR A 471 7.58 5.29 -8.29
CA THR A 471 8.21 5.70 -9.55
C THR A 471 9.17 6.88 -9.33
N ALA A 472 8.72 7.93 -8.63
CA ALA A 472 9.56 9.10 -8.37
C ALA A 472 10.78 8.77 -7.50
N VAL A 473 10.63 7.89 -6.51
CA VAL A 473 11.74 7.42 -5.67
C VAL A 473 12.73 6.57 -6.47
N ARG A 474 12.25 5.63 -7.30
CA ARG A 474 13.14 4.82 -8.18
C ARG A 474 13.92 5.70 -9.15
N GLN A 475 13.25 6.64 -9.82
CA GLN A 475 13.90 7.59 -10.73
C GLN A 475 14.93 8.47 -10.00
N MET A 476 14.59 8.97 -8.81
CA MET A 476 15.53 9.72 -7.97
C MET A 476 16.76 8.87 -7.64
N ILE A 477 16.60 7.61 -7.25
CA ILE A 477 17.71 6.71 -6.95
C ILE A 477 18.61 6.51 -8.18
N GLU A 478 18.05 6.27 -9.36
CA GLU A 478 18.83 6.09 -10.60
C GLU A 478 19.57 7.37 -11.03
N GLN A 479 18.93 8.54 -10.91
CA GLN A 479 19.57 9.84 -11.14
C GLN A 479 20.72 10.08 -10.15
N MET A 480 20.51 9.80 -8.86
CA MET A 480 21.53 9.95 -7.82
C MET A 480 22.67 8.93 -7.95
N LYS A 481 22.45 7.80 -8.65
CA LYS A 481 23.50 6.83 -8.96
C LYS A 481 24.47 7.31 -10.02
N THR A 482 23.99 8.03 -11.01
CA THR A 482 24.79 8.54 -12.14
C THR A 482 25.37 9.93 -11.88
N THR A 483 24.84 10.66 -10.89
CA THR A 483 25.33 11.98 -10.50
C THR A 483 26.75 11.92 -9.91
N PRO A 484 27.73 12.67 -10.47
CA PRO A 484 29.10 12.70 -9.94
C PRO A 484 29.15 13.26 -8.50
N PRO A 485 29.96 12.66 -7.60
CA PRO A 485 30.22 13.24 -6.28
C PRO A 485 30.93 14.59 -6.38
N GLN A 486 30.58 15.51 -5.49
CA GLN A 486 31.20 16.82 -5.33
C GLN A 486 31.59 17.08 -3.86
N GLN A 487 32.52 18.02 -3.64
CA GLN A 487 32.86 18.48 -2.29
C GLN A 487 31.76 19.39 -1.77
N ILE A 488 31.15 19.00 -0.66
CA ILE A 488 30.11 19.77 0.02
C ILE A 488 30.40 19.88 1.51
N GLU A 489 29.99 20.99 2.10
CA GLU A 489 29.90 21.08 3.56
C GLU A 489 28.64 20.35 4.03
N VAL A 490 28.78 19.44 5.00
CA VAL A 490 27.68 18.63 5.50
C VAL A 490 27.51 18.85 6.99
N THR A 491 26.29 19.19 7.39
CA THR A 491 25.84 19.19 8.78
C THR A 491 24.58 18.34 8.89
N LEU A 492 24.65 17.21 9.61
CA LEU A 492 23.50 16.33 9.87
C LEU A 492 23.25 16.23 11.37
N PRO A 493 21.99 16.20 11.83
CA PRO A 493 21.71 15.86 13.22
C PRO A 493 22.16 14.41 13.50
N GLN A 494 22.68 14.16 14.69
CA GLN A 494 22.71 12.78 15.19
C GLN A 494 21.28 12.39 15.52
N ILE A 495 20.77 11.39 14.82
CA ILE A 495 19.41 10.90 14.97
C ILE A 495 19.46 9.63 15.81
N LYS A 496 18.51 9.48 16.74
CA LYS A 496 18.21 8.22 17.40
C LYS A 496 16.68 8.14 17.53
N LEU A 497 16.08 7.19 16.82
CA LEU A 497 14.65 6.96 16.78
C LEU A 497 14.37 5.52 17.22
N ASP A 498 13.29 5.36 17.99
CA ASP A 498 12.71 4.08 18.38
C ASP A 498 11.19 4.29 18.32
N VAL A 499 10.56 3.69 17.32
CA VAL A 499 9.17 3.98 16.94
C VAL A 499 8.42 2.67 16.79
N GLN A 500 7.20 2.65 17.30
CA GLN A 500 6.27 1.53 17.20
C GLN A 500 4.96 2.02 16.56
N PRO A 501 4.85 1.99 15.23
CA PRO A 501 3.59 2.30 14.57
C PRO A 501 2.50 1.27 14.91
N ASP A 502 1.24 1.69 14.88
CA ASP A 502 0.11 0.77 15.04
C ASP A 502 -0.03 -0.10 13.79
N MET A 503 0.43 -1.35 13.92
CA MET A 503 0.44 -2.31 12.83
C MET A 503 -0.96 -2.91 12.58
N ASN A 504 -1.86 -2.94 13.57
CA ASN A 504 -3.23 -3.42 13.38
C ASN A 504 -4.02 -2.46 12.47
N ILE A 505 -3.89 -1.15 12.70
CA ILE A 505 -4.47 -0.13 11.80
C ILE A 505 -3.85 -0.24 10.41
N LEU A 506 -2.54 -0.46 10.32
CA LEU A 506 -1.85 -0.58 9.04
C LEU A 506 -2.29 -1.82 8.23
N ILE A 507 -2.43 -2.98 8.87
CA ILE A 507 -2.94 -4.21 8.22
C ILE A 507 -4.35 -3.98 7.68
N LYS A 508 -5.23 -3.33 8.46
CA LYS A 508 -6.58 -2.99 7.98
C LYS A 508 -6.56 -2.04 6.79
N LYS A 509 -5.74 -0.97 6.83
CA LYS A 509 -5.54 -0.05 5.70
C LYS A 509 -4.95 -0.71 4.45
N LEU A 510 -4.17 -1.78 4.63
CA LEU A 510 -3.66 -2.61 3.52
C LEU A 510 -4.73 -3.53 2.90
N GLY A 511 -5.95 -3.56 3.43
CA GLY A 511 -7.05 -4.40 2.95
C GLY A 511 -7.02 -5.83 3.52
N LEU A 512 -6.37 -6.03 4.66
CA LEU A 512 -6.18 -7.33 5.31
C LEU A 512 -7.05 -7.51 6.56
N SER A 513 -8.19 -6.82 6.65
CA SER A 513 -9.12 -6.96 7.78
C SER A 513 -9.58 -8.41 7.99
N SER A 514 -9.74 -9.17 6.90
CA SER A 514 -10.15 -10.58 6.96
C SER A 514 -9.17 -11.48 7.72
N LEU A 515 -7.92 -11.04 7.96
CA LEU A 515 -6.98 -11.75 8.83
C LEU A 515 -7.47 -11.84 10.28
N PHE A 516 -8.21 -10.84 10.76
CA PHE A 516 -8.72 -10.79 12.13
C PHE A 516 -10.05 -11.54 12.30
N GLU A 517 -10.72 -11.89 11.21
CA GLU A 517 -12.11 -12.36 11.22
C GLU A 517 -12.23 -13.81 10.72
N ASN A 518 -11.77 -14.06 9.50
CA ASN A 518 -11.96 -15.35 8.84
C ASN A 518 -10.89 -15.62 7.77
N PRO A 519 -9.60 -15.71 8.12
CA PRO A 519 -8.59 -16.02 7.13
C PRO A 519 -8.57 -17.53 6.82
N ASN A 520 -8.33 -17.85 5.56
CA ASN A 520 -8.00 -19.20 5.14
C ASN A 520 -6.49 -19.43 5.28
N LEU A 521 -6.10 -19.98 6.43
CA LEU A 521 -4.73 -20.39 6.76
C LEU A 521 -4.55 -21.92 6.70
N CYS A 522 -5.38 -22.63 5.93
CA CYS A 522 -5.37 -24.09 5.80
C CYS A 522 -4.05 -24.68 5.32
N GLY A 523 -3.21 -23.88 4.65
CA GLY A 523 -1.87 -24.29 4.26
C GLY A 523 -0.91 -24.44 5.45
N LEU A 524 -1.15 -23.67 6.52
CA LEU A 524 -0.37 -23.66 7.75
C LEU A 524 -0.91 -24.68 8.77
N TYR A 525 -2.23 -24.67 9.00
CA TYR A 525 -2.91 -25.54 9.96
C TYR A 525 -4.33 -25.81 9.49
N SER A 526 -4.77 -27.07 9.57
CA SER A 526 -6.03 -27.52 8.95
C SER A 526 -7.07 -28.09 9.91
N GLU A 527 -6.74 -28.26 11.19
CA GLU A 527 -7.65 -28.91 12.14
C GLU A 527 -8.65 -27.92 12.74
N ASP A 528 -8.24 -26.66 13.00
CA ASP A 528 -9.12 -25.60 13.48
C ASP A 528 -8.89 -24.28 12.72
N LYS A 529 -9.88 -23.38 12.83
CA LYS A 529 -9.80 -22.02 12.33
C LYS A 529 -8.85 -21.16 13.17
N LEU A 530 -7.90 -20.52 12.49
CA LEU A 530 -6.97 -19.56 13.08
C LEU A 530 -7.31 -18.13 12.64
N VAL A 531 -7.01 -17.16 13.49
CA VAL A 531 -7.11 -15.72 13.19
C VAL A 531 -5.84 -15.00 13.62
N LEU A 532 -5.57 -13.85 13.01
CA LEU A 532 -4.57 -12.91 13.50
C LEU A 532 -5.15 -12.18 14.71
N ASP A 533 -4.59 -12.40 15.89
CA ASP A 533 -5.01 -11.73 17.13
C ASP A 533 -4.43 -10.32 17.22
N ASP A 534 -3.14 -10.20 16.92
CA ASP A 534 -2.38 -8.97 17.07
C ASP A 534 -1.22 -8.97 16.08
N ALA A 535 -0.88 -7.80 15.55
CA ALA A 535 0.33 -7.57 14.79
C ALA A 535 1.04 -6.36 15.37
N ARG A 536 2.37 -6.42 15.43
CA ARG A 536 3.17 -5.27 15.88
C ARG A 536 4.28 -5.00 14.89
N HIS A 537 4.77 -3.76 14.92
CA HIS A 537 5.99 -3.37 14.24
C HIS A 537 6.76 -2.39 15.12
N ARG A 538 8.02 -2.67 15.39
CA ARG A 538 8.91 -1.73 16.07
C ARG A 538 10.19 -1.57 15.30
N ALA A 539 10.63 -0.33 15.11
CA ALA A 539 11.82 0.00 14.35
C ALA A 539 12.72 0.97 15.12
N PHE A 540 14.02 0.77 14.97
CA PHE A 540 15.09 1.59 15.52
C PHE A 540 15.96 2.13 14.39
N PHE A 541 16.41 3.37 14.52
CA PHE A 541 17.32 4.01 13.58
C PHE A 541 18.25 4.99 14.28
N ALA A 542 19.53 4.92 13.95
CA ALA A 542 20.53 5.85 14.46
C ALA A 542 21.53 6.30 13.40
N LEU A 543 21.78 7.61 13.35
CA LEU A 543 22.89 8.21 12.64
C LEU A 543 24.01 8.51 13.63
N THR A 544 25.12 7.78 13.49
CA THR A 544 26.29 7.87 14.37
C THR A 544 27.49 8.40 13.60
N LYS A 545 28.60 8.63 14.30
CA LYS A 545 29.87 9.03 13.64
C LYS A 545 30.46 7.91 12.80
N GLN A 546 30.17 6.66 13.16
CA GLN A 546 30.68 5.47 12.49
C GLN A 546 29.85 5.12 11.25
N GLY A 547 28.55 5.40 11.28
CA GLY A 547 27.65 5.00 10.21
C GLY A 547 26.18 5.11 10.56
N VAL A 548 25.40 4.28 9.89
CA VAL A 548 23.96 4.09 10.10
C VAL A 548 23.76 2.75 10.79
N GLU A 549 23.04 2.76 11.91
CA GLU A 549 22.55 1.56 12.56
C GLU A 549 21.03 1.57 12.50
N ALA A 550 20.41 0.48 12.03
CA ALA A 550 18.97 0.36 12.02
C ALA A 550 18.55 -1.07 12.36
N GLY A 551 17.34 -1.24 12.84
CA GLY A 551 16.76 -2.55 13.07
C GLY A 551 15.26 -2.46 13.13
N ALA A 552 14.58 -3.56 12.85
CA ALA A 552 13.14 -3.63 13.03
C ALA A 552 12.71 -5.06 13.31
N ASN A 553 11.50 -5.21 13.82
CA ASN A 553 10.85 -6.50 13.98
C ASN A 553 9.36 -6.40 13.69
N VAL A 554 8.76 -7.55 13.40
CA VAL A 554 7.33 -7.71 13.14
C VAL A 554 6.87 -9.04 13.71
N PRO A 555 6.23 -9.06 14.89
CA PRO A 555 5.47 -10.21 15.36
C PRO A 555 4.04 -10.19 14.83
N LEU A 556 3.60 -11.33 14.34
CA LEU A 556 2.20 -11.66 14.04
C LEU A 556 1.76 -12.74 15.02
N PHE A 557 0.84 -12.41 15.91
CA PHE A 557 0.26 -13.31 16.89
C PHE A 557 -1.01 -13.93 16.31
N ILE A 558 -1.06 -15.25 16.28
CA ILE A 558 -2.14 -16.03 15.70
C ILE A 558 -2.79 -16.85 16.81
N GLY A 559 -4.11 -16.72 16.93
CA GLY A 559 -4.95 -17.40 17.90
C GLY A 559 -6.01 -18.27 17.25
N ARG A 560 -6.81 -18.90 18.10
CA ARG A 560 -8.09 -19.50 17.67
C ARG A 560 -9.16 -18.43 17.68
N VAL A 561 -10.18 -18.60 16.86
CA VAL A 561 -11.43 -17.85 17.04
C VAL A 561 -11.95 -18.16 18.44
N THR A 562 -12.00 -17.16 19.30
CA THR A 562 -12.77 -17.24 20.54
C THR A 562 -14.20 -16.88 20.20
N ASP A 563 -15.16 -17.78 20.49
CA ASP A 563 -16.57 -17.41 20.45
C ASP A 563 -16.77 -16.14 21.32
N PRO A 564 -17.42 -15.08 20.77
CA PRO A 564 -17.58 -13.80 21.45
C PRO A 564 -18.39 -13.87 22.75
#